data_AF-A0A7C1YK44-F1
#
_entry.id   AF-A0A7C1YK44-F1
#
_cell.length_a   1.000
_cell.length_b   1.000
_cell.length_c   1.000
_cell.angle_alpha   90.00
_cell.angle_beta   90.00
_cell.angle_gamma   90.00
#
_symmetry.space_group_name_H-M   'P 1'
#
loop_
_entity.id
_entity.type
_entity.pdbx_description
1 polymer ?
#
loop_
_entity_poly.entity_id
_entity_poly.type
_entity_poly.pdbx_seq_one_letter_code
_entity_poly.pdbx_strand_id
1 'polypeptide(L)'
;MAFQTISRTAFFLVCILPAMQSLASSQAFLDEFIKNYQTQNFSAQATLVQENKDIIPGVIKQLMQDATDKTKRAGERNFKLNIASSMASMHKHWNNDDGPLKEISPIIKEIVDRAKAKLKASQKWKPEEKFLGNFVMNRYEKEMEAEGLAPVLYPHWLHRILFECKVCHESIFQMQRWSNGISQEKITSGQQCGVCHNGDMAFGADKDCNRCHLAGTPEAARLRDPEKIDHEKIKKYAEKLGGQWNPENLVDGHLPLDRFRFIDWLKMKRAKVFAPIASLEKDYKEETRDNKILFLSKSDFVDHVLFNHKVHADWIKCSTCHPAIFEETLGASKIKMNEFPKGRFCGHCHGKVSFTFSDCFRCHNTPRDKTVGDDVLHREARH
;
A
#
# COMPACT_ATOMS: atom_id res chain seq x y z
N MET A 1 81.93 -40.19 -2.61
CA MET A 1 82.00 -38.74 -2.30
C MET A 1 80.57 -38.21 -2.31
N ALA A 2 80.09 -37.77 -1.15
CA ALA A 2 78.74 -37.24 -0.95
C ALA A 2 78.72 -35.74 -1.27
N PHE A 3 77.76 -35.27 -2.06
CA PHE A 3 77.40 -33.86 -2.17
C PHE A 3 75.95 -33.66 -1.74
N GLN A 4 75.78 -32.74 -0.78
CA GLN A 4 74.53 -32.41 -0.09
C GLN A 4 73.50 -31.76 -1.03
N THR A 5 72.26 -32.24 -0.97
CA THR A 5 71.06 -31.54 -1.44
C THR A 5 70.55 -30.59 -0.35
N ILE A 6 70.50 -29.28 -0.65
CA ILE A 6 69.79 -28.29 0.17
C ILE A 6 68.42 -28.01 -0.44
N SER A 7 67.44 -27.98 0.47
CA SER A 7 65.99 -27.86 0.35
C SER A 7 65.47 -26.66 -0.45
N ARG A 8 64.42 -26.90 -1.26
CA ARG A 8 63.60 -25.88 -1.95
C ARG A 8 62.21 -25.67 -1.30
N THR A 9 61.94 -26.27 -0.15
CA THR A 9 60.58 -26.32 0.45
C THR A 9 60.25 -25.19 1.44
N ALA A 10 61.14 -24.23 1.68
CA ALA A 10 60.95 -23.22 2.73
C ALA A 10 60.28 -21.90 2.27
N PHE A 11 60.07 -21.67 0.97
CA PHE A 11 59.67 -20.34 0.47
C PHE A 11 58.15 -20.12 0.34
N PHE A 12 57.32 -21.15 0.45
CA PHE A 12 55.85 -21.03 0.31
C PHE A 12 55.08 -20.84 1.64
N LEU A 13 55.69 -21.09 2.79
CA LEU A 13 55.01 -20.99 4.10
C LEU A 13 55.07 -19.57 4.72
N VAL A 14 55.98 -18.71 4.27
CA VAL A 14 56.25 -17.40 4.92
C VAL A 14 55.31 -16.29 4.47
N CYS A 15 54.67 -16.42 3.30
CA CYS A 15 53.74 -15.39 2.78
C CYS A 15 52.28 -15.55 3.27
N ILE A 16 51.93 -16.68 3.90
CA ILE A 16 50.54 -16.98 4.31
C ILE A 16 50.20 -16.40 5.70
N LEU A 17 51.19 -16.38 6.61
CA LEU A 17 51.05 -15.89 7.99
C LEU A 17 50.73 -14.38 8.12
N PRO A 18 51.41 -13.46 7.40
CA PRO A 18 51.11 -12.02 7.50
C PRO A 18 49.74 -11.67 6.92
N ALA A 19 49.34 -12.35 5.83
CA ALA A 19 48.04 -12.15 5.20
C ALA A 19 46.89 -12.55 6.15
N MET A 20 47.00 -13.72 6.80
CA MET A 20 46.03 -14.18 7.80
C MET A 20 45.92 -13.27 9.03
N GLN A 21 47.04 -12.71 9.51
CA GLN A 21 47.02 -11.74 10.61
C GLN A 21 46.32 -10.42 10.23
N SER A 22 46.54 -9.91 9.01
CA SER A 22 45.88 -8.68 8.53
C SER A 22 44.37 -8.84 8.30
N LEU A 23 43.92 -10.05 7.93
CA LEU A 23 42.51 -10.39 7.79
C LEU A 23 41.81 -10.47 9.15
N ALA A 24 42.46 -11.08 10.14
CA ALA A 24 41.93 -11.16 11.50
C ALA A 24 41.80 -9.78 12.17
N SER A 25 42.79 -8.89 11.98
CA SER A 25 42.74 -7.53 12.52
C SER A 25 41.66 -6.66 11.83
N SER A 26 41.50 -6.81 10.52
CA SER A 26 40.46 -6.10 9.74
C SER A 26 39.04 -6.50 10.17
N GLN A 27 38.82 -7.79 10.44
CA GLN A 27 37.52 -8.28 10.90
C GLN A 27 37.21 -7.82 12.32
N ALA A 28 38.17 -7.90 13.25
CA ALA A 28 38.00 -7.43 14.62
C ALA A 28 37.68 -5.92 14.68
N PHE A 29 38.37 -5.11 13.88
CA PHE A 29 38.06 -3.68 13.72
C PHE A 29 36.63 -3.46 13.22
N LEU A 30 36.20 -4.18 12.18
CA LEU A 30 34.88 -4.03 11.60
C LEU A 30 33.77 -4.39 12.60
N ASP A 31 33.95 -5.47 13.36
CA ASP A 31 32.97 -5.90 14.35
C ASP A 31 32.81 -4.88 15.49
N GLU A 32 33.92 -4.34 16.00
CA GLU A 32 33.89 -3.29 17.02
C GLU A 32 33.31 -1.98 16.46
N PHE A 33 33.61 -1.63 15.21
CA PHE A 33 33.01 -0.48 14.54
C PHE A 33 31.49 -0.63 14.42
N ILE A 34 31.00 -1.79 14.00
CA ILE A 34 29.57 -2.10 13.85
C ILE A 34 28.86 -2.05 15.21
N LYS A 35 29.47 -2.64 16.24
CA LYS A 35 28.95 -2.59 17.61
C LYS A 35 28.77 -1.14 18.07
N ASN A 36 29.80 -0.32 17.92
CA ASN A 36 29.73 1.09 18.29
C ASN A 36 28.75 1.89 17.43
N TYR A 37 28.59 1.54 16.15
CA TYR A 37 27.57 2.11 15.27
C TYR A 37 26.15 1.81 15.77
N GLN A 38 25.89 0.56 16.16
CA GLN A 38 24.59 0.11 16.63
C GLN A 38 24.24 0.68 18.01
N THR A 39 25.23 0.87 18.88
CA THR A 39 25.07 1.48 20.22
C THR A 39 25.17 3.01 20.19
N GLN A 40 25.34 3.62 19.02
CA GLN A 40 25.48 5.08 18.83
C GLN A 40 26.65 5.70 19.62
N ASN A 41 27.71 4.92 19.88
CA ASN A 41 28.89 5.38 20.60
C ASN A 41 29.89 6.06 19.64
N PHE A 42 29.55 7.28 19.21
CA PHE A 42 30.35 8.03 18.24
C PHE A 42 31.79 8.31 18.71
N SER A 43 31.99 8.58 20.00
CA SER A 43 33.33 8.83 20.55
C SER A 43 34.24 7.61 20.37
N ALA A 44 33.75 6.41 20.69
CA ALA A 44 34.52 5.19 20.49
C ALA A 44 34.78 4.91 19.00
N GLN A 45 33.83 5.21 18.11
CA GLN A 45 34.05 5.08 16.67
C GLN A 45 35.14 6.04 16.16
N ALA A 46 35.17 7.27 16.66
CA ALA A 46 36.18 8.25 16.27
C ALA A 46 37.59 7.79 16.66
N THR A 47 37.76 7.34 17.91
CA THR A 47 39.03 6.74 18.39
C THR A 47 39.43 5.54 17.54
N LEU A 48 38.49 4.61 17.32
CA LEU A 48 38.76 3.40 16.53
C LEU A 48 39.18 3.73 15.09
N VAL A 49 38.58 4.74 14.46
CA VAL A 49 38.93 5.20 13.11
C VAL A 49 40.30 5.88 13.07
N GLN A 50 40.66 6.66 14.09
CA GLN A 50 41.97 7.31 14.18
C GLN A 50 43.11 6.29 14.35
N GLU A 51 42.90 5.28 15.19
CA GLU A 51 43.91 4.25 15.50
C GLU A 51 44.15 3.25 14.36
N ASN A 52 43.19 3.11 13.43
CA ASN A 52 43.20 2.04 12.42
C ASN A 52 43.24 2.58 10.97
N LYS A 53 43.86 3.76 10.76
CA LYS A 53 43.94 4.45 9.47
C LYS A 53 44.29 3.53 8.29
N ASP A 54 45.29 2.66 8.45
CA ASP A 54 45.88 1.90 7.34
C ASP A 54 45.00 0.74 6.84
N ILE A 55 44.14 0.19 7.69
CA ILE A 55 43.27 -0.95 7.32
C ILE A 55 41.92 -0.51 6.76
N ILE A 56 41.48 0.72 7.06
CA ILE A 56 40.16 1.26 6.71
C ILE A 56 39.86 1.19 5.20
N PRO A 57 40.77 1.60 4.28
CA PRO A 57 40.50 1.50 2.85
C PRO A 57 40.20 0.07 2.40
N GLY A 58 40.92 -0.92 2.93
CA GLY A 58 40.69 -2.34 2.63
C GLY A 58 39.34 -2.84 3.15
N VAL A 59 38.99 -2.48 4.38
CA VAL A 59 37.69 -2.82 5.00
C VAL A 59 36.52 -2.22 4.21
N ILE A 60 36.63 -0.94 3.82
CA ILE A 60 35.60 -0.27 3.00
C ILE A 60 35.42 -0.98 1.66
N LYS A 61 36.52 -1.36 0.99
CA LYS A 61 36.48 -2.08 -0.27
C LYS A 61 35.77 -3.43 -0.15
N GLN A 62 36.01 -4.17 0.94
CA GLN A 62 35.32 -5.44 1.19
C GLN A 62 33.83 -5.24 1.47
N LEU A 63 33.46 -4.21 2.26
CA LEU A 63 32.06 -3.85 2.48
C LEU A 63 31.35 -3.44 1.19
N MET A 64 32.04 -2.75 0.27
CA MET A 64 31.50 -2.39 -1.04
C MET A 64 31.24 -3.62 -1.91
N GLN A 65 32.17 -4.58 -1.93
CA GLN A 65 31.96 -5.86 -2.64
C GLN A 65 30.70 -6.58 -2.12
N ASP A 66 30.58 -6.70 -0.80
CA ASP A 66 29.41 -7.29 -0.14
C ASP A 66 28.11 -6.53 -0.45
N ALA A 67 28.14 -5.20 -0.49
CA ALA A 67 26.98 -4.38 -0.79
C ALA A 67 26.50 -4.51 -2.26
N THR A 68 27.40 -4.87 -3.17
CA THR A 68 27.08 -5.07 -4.60
C THR A 68 26.71 -6.51 -4.96
N ASP A 69 26.95 -7.48 -4.06
CA ASP A 69 26.62 -8.88 -4.26
C ASP A 69 25.10 -9.11 -4.29
N LYS A 70 24.56 -9.36 -5.49
CA LYS A 70 23.12 -9.55 -5.71
C LYS A 70 22.56 -10.81 -5.06
N THR A 71 23.39 -11.76 -4.63
CA THR A 71 22.96 -12.97 -3.92
C THR A 71 22.47 -12.68 -2.50
N LYS A 72 22.98 -11.61 -1.88
CA LYS A 72 22.62 -11.19 -0.52
C LYS A 72 21.27 -10.47 -0.46
N ARG A 73 20.61 -10.49 0.71
CA ARG A 73 19.32 -9.80 0.92
C ARG A 73 19.51 -8.28 0.80
N ALA A 74 18.52 -7.58 0.25
CA ALA A 74 18.60 -6.13 0.06
C ALA A 74 18.87 -5.34 1.36
N GLY A 75 18.27 -5.76 2.49
CA GLY A 75 18.51 -5.15 3.80
C GLY A 75 19.96 -5.29 4.27
N GLU A 76 20.57 -6.45 4.04
CA GLU A 76 21.97 -6.72 4.39
C GLU A 76 22.93 -5.87 3.54
N ARG A 77 22.71 -5.83 2.23
CA ARG A 77 23.51 -4.99 1.31
C ARG A 77 23.47 -3.52 1.70
N ASN A 78 22.27 -3.00 1.98
CA ASN A 78 22.07 -1.62 2.40
C ASN A 78 22.76 -1.33 3.74
N PHE A 79 22.71 -2.27 4.69
CA PHE A 79 23.39 -2.13 5.97
C PHE A 79 24.91 -2.01 5.79
N LYS A 80 25.53 -2.91 5.01
CA LYS A 80 26.97 -2.88 4.73
C LYS A 80 27.41 -1.59 4.05
N LEU A 81 26.62 -1.10 3.08
CA LEU A 81 26.89 0.18 2.42
C LEU A 81 26.81 1.36 3.39
N ASN A 82 25.85 1.39 4.31
CA ASN A 82 25.74 2.44 5.32
C ASN A 82 26.96 2.46 6.26
N ILE A 83 27.43 1.28 6.70
CA ILE A 83 28.65 1.15 7.50
C ILE A 83 29.86 1.69 6.74
N ALA A 84 30.04 1.27 5.49
CA ALA A 84 31.15 1.72 4.64
C ALA A 84 31.10 3.23 4.39
N SER A 85 29.92 3.80 4.15
CA SER A 85 29.72 5.25 3.97
C SER A 85 30.06 6.04 5.23
N SER A 86 29.63 5.55 6.39
CA SER A 86 29.91 6.17 7.69
C SER A 86 31.42 6.15 7.95
N MET A 87 32.05 4.99 7.81
CA MET A 87 33.48 4.79 7.99
C MET A 87 34.31 5.67 7.05
N ALA A 88 33.95 5.73 5.76
CA ALA A 88 34.62 6.58 4.77
C ALA A 88 34.51 8.08 5.12
N SER A 89 33.36 8.51 5.62
CA SER A 89 33.14 9.90 6.04
C SER A 89 33.97 10.25 7.28
N MET A 90 34.04 9.33 8.25
CA MET A 90 34.86 9.51 9.45
C MET A 90 36.36 9.49 9.13
N HIS A 91 36.79 8.60 8.24
CA HIS A 91 38.17 8.51 7.78
C HIS A 91 38.61 9.79 7.08
N LYS A 92 37.76 10.36 6.21
CA LYS A 92 38.00 11.68 5.64
C LYS A 92 38.19 12.76 6.72
N HIS A 93 37.31 12.77 7.72
CA HIS A 93 37.34 13.80 8.75
C HIS A 93 38.55 13.72 9.68
N TRP A 94 38.87 12.52 10.18
CA TRP A 94 39.90 12.32 11.21
C TRP A 94 41.27 11.97 10.66
N ASN A 95 41.34 11.30 9.51
CA ASN A 95 42.59 10.83 8.91
C ASN A 95 43.01 11.65 7.68
N ASN A 96 42.21 12.66 7.30
CA ASN A 96 42.40 13.56 6.17
C ASN A 96 42.60 12.82 4.83
N ASP A 97 41.91 11.69 4.67
CA ASP A 97 41.96 10.86 3.47
C ASP A 97 40.54 10.64 2.93
N ASP A 98 40.26 11.26 1.79
CA ASP A 98 38.97 11.19 1.12
C ASP A 98 38.89 10.11 0.02
N GLY A 99 39.97 9.35 -0.19
CA GLY A 99 40.04 8.30 -1.21
C GLY A 99 38.89 7.29 -1.10
N PRO A 100 38.69 6.66 0.07
CA PRO A 100 37.59 5.71 0.26
C PRO A 100 36.20 6.35 0.06
N LEU A 101 36.05 7.63 0.43
CA LEU A 101 34.79 8.35 0.23
C LEU A 101 34.52 8.62 -1.25
N LYS A 102 35.54 8.99 -2.03
CA LYS A 102 35.43 9.17 -3.49
C LYS A 102 35.05 7.88 -4.19
N GLU A 103 35.56 6.74 -3.74
CA GLU A 103 35.23 5.42 -4.30
C GLU A 103 33.78 4.99 -4.03
N ILE A 104 33.26 5.22 -2.81
CA ILE A 104 31.91 4.79 -2.44
C ILE A 104 30.80 5.76 -2.88
N SER A 105 31.12 7.04 -3.04
CA SER A 105 30.14 8.09 -3.36
C SER A 105 29.29 7.82 -4.62
N PRO A 106 29.86 7.36 -5.76
CA PRO A 106 29.08 7.01 -6.94
C PRO A 106 28.06 5.88 -6.68
N ILE A 107 28.43 4.86 -5.90
CA ILE A 107 27.57 3.72 -5.56
C ILE A 107 26.39 4.18 -4.70
N ILE A 108 26.66 5.00 -3.67
CA ILE A 108 25.63 5.57 -2.81
C ILE A 108 24.68 6.44 -3.64
N LYS A 109 25.23 7.32 -4.50
CA LYS A 109 24.44 8.17 -5.37
C LYS A 109 23.50 7.35 -6.25
N GLU A 110 24.00 6.31 -6.90
CA GLU A 110 23.17 5.43 -7.73
C GLU A 110 22.04 4.76 -6.93
N ILE A 111 22.32 4.27 -5.73
CA ILE A 111 21.30 3.62 -4.88
C ILE A 111 20.24 4.63 -4.41
N VAL A 112 20.67 5.82 -3.99
CA VAL A 112 19.78 6.92 -3.61
C VAL A 112 18.93 7.35 -4.81
N ASP A 113 19.51 7.48 -5.99
CA ASP A 113 18.80 7.87 -7.21
C ASP A 113 17.78 6.80 -7.62
N ARG A 114 18.15 5.51 -7.55
CA ARG A 114 17.21 4.39 -7.74
C ARG A 114 16.09 4.41 -6.70
N ALA A 115 16.39 4.69 -5.43
CA ALA A 115 15.39 4.77 -4.36
C ALA A 115 14.44 5.97 -4.58
N LYS A 116 14.97 7.13 -4.95
CA LYS A 116 14.19 8.32 -5.33
C LYS A 116 13.30 8.04 -6.54
N ALA A 117 13.83 7.38 -7.57
CA ALA A 117 13.06 7.00 -8.75
C ALA A 117 11.92 6.05 -8.39
N LYS A 118 12.18 5.02 -7.56
CA LYS A 118 11.13 4.12 -7.04
C LYS A 118 10.07 4.87 -6.23
N LEU A 119 10.49 5.78 -5.35
CA LEU A 119 9.57 6.60 -4.57
C LEU A 119 8.70 7.47 -5.47
N LYS A 120 9.31 8.20 -6.42
CA LYS A 120 8.61 9.02 -7.41
C LYS A 120 7.61 8.20 -8.21
N ALA A 121 8.00 7.02 -8.70
CA ALA A 121 7.11 6.10 -9.40
C ALA A 121 5.92 5.67 -8.53
N SER A 122 6.16 5.28 -7.27
CA SER A 122 5.09 4.91 -6.33
C SER A 122 4.14 6.05 -5.95
N GLN A 123 4.60 7.30 -6.11
CA GLN A 123 3.83 8.50 -5.76
C GLN A 123 3.15 9.14 -6.97
N LYS A 124 3.57 8.80 -8.20
CA LYS A 124 3.12 9.41 -9.46
C LYS A 124 1.60 9.55 -9.53
N TRP A 125 0.87 8.48 -9.17
CA TRP A 125 -0.58 8.41 -9.32
C TRP A 125 -1.36 8.78 -8.05
N LYS A 126 -0.69 9.06 -6.93
CA LYS A 126 -1.37 9.43 -5.67
C LYS A 126 -2.36 10.60 -5.80
N PRO A 127 -2.10 11.65 -6.60
CA PRO A 127 -3.09 12.70 -6.79
C PRO A 127 -4.40 12.21 -7.43
N GLU A 128 -4.33 11.25 -8.35
CA GLU A 128 -5.50 10.64 -9.02
C GLU A 128 -6.27 9.71 -8.09
N GLU A 129 -5.56 9.02 -7.20
CA GLU A 129 -6.11 8.11 -6.19
C GLU A 129 -6.44 8.80 -4.86
N LYS A 130 -6.43 10.14 -4.82
CA LYS A 130 -6.69 10.92 -3.60
C LYS A 130 -8.11 10.65 -3.09
N PHE A 131 -9.07 10.53 -3.99
CA PHE A 131 -10.45 10.25 -3.61
C PHE A 131 -10.64 8.76 -3.30
N LEU A 132 -11.30 8.42 -2.19
CA LEU A 132 -11.45 7.03 -1.77
C LEU A 132 -12.11 6.18 -2.86
N GLY A 133 -11.48 5.05 -3.14
CA GLY A 133 -11.84 4.12 -4.19
C GLY A 133 -11.30 4.48 -5.57
N ASN A 134 -10.91 5.73 -5.86
CA ASN A 134 -10.26 6.00 -7.15
C ASN A 134 -8.96 5.21 -7.24
N PHE A 135 -8.74 4.58 -8.39
CA PHE A 135 -7.48 3.91 -8.66
C PHE A 135 -7.07 4.04 -10.12
N VAL A 136 -5.77 4.10 -10.33
CA VAL A 136 -5.17 4.15 -11.66
C VAL A 136 -4.73 2.74 -12.06
N MET A 137 -5.21 2.28 -13.20
CA MET A 137 -4.76 1.04 -13.81
C MET A 137 -3.54 1.33 -14.70
N ASN A 138 -2.34 1.22 -14.14
CA ASN A 138 -1.08 1.49 -14.83
C ASN A 138 -0.15 0.27 -14.94
N ARG A 139 -0.67 -0.96 -14.83
CA ARG A 139 0.15 -2.18 -15.01
C ARG A 139 0.85 -2.21 -16.37
N TYR A 140 0.15 -1.79 -17.42
CA TYR A 140 0.61 -1.76 -18.81
C TYR A 140 0.84 -0.31 -19.28
N GLU A 141 1.42 0.52 -18.41
CA GLU A 141 1.62 1.95 -18.65
C GLU A 141 2.43 2.23 -19.92
N LYS A 142 3.47 1.44 -20.18
CA LYS A 142 4.34 1.65 -21.35
C LYS A 142 3.64 1.26 -22.65
N GLU A 143 2.84 0.20 -22.62
CA GLU A 143 2.05 -0.28 -23.74
C GLU A 143 0.96 0.73 -24.09
N MET A 144 0.27 1.28 -23.09
CA MET A 144 -0.69 2.37 -23.31
C MET A 144 0.00 3.62 -23.87
N GLU A 145 1.15 4.01 -23.31
CA GLU A 145 1.92 5.16 -23.80
C GLU A 145 2.38 5.00 -25.26
N ALA A 146 2.78 3.79 -25.67
CA ALA A 146 3.15 3.49 -27.06
C ALA A 146 1.98 3.68 -28.04
N GLU A 147 0.75 3.47 -27.57
CA GLU A 147 -0.50 3.71 -28.33
C GLU A 147 -1.05 5.15 -28.13
N GLY A 148 -0.28 6.03 -27.48
CA GLY A 148 -0.70 7.42 -27.20
C GLY A 148 -1.81 7.54 -26.15
N LEU A 149 -2.03 6.52 -25.33
CA LEU A 149 -3.06 6.46 -24.31
C LEU A 149 -2.47 6.72 -22.91
N ALA A 150 -3.18 7.54 -22.12
CA ALA A 150 -2.91 7.64 -20.70
C ALA A 150 -3.37 6.37 -19.96
N PRO A 151 -2.83 6.05 -18.76
CA PRO A 151 -3.39 4.99 -17.93
C PRO A 151 -4.86 5.23 -17.59
N VAL A 152 -5.60 4.16 -17.34
CA VAL A 152 -7.03 4.27 -17.01
C VAL A 152 -7.20 4.80 -15.58
N LEU A 153 -8.00 5.84 -15.40
CA LEU A 153 -8.47 6.29 -14.09
C LEU A 153 -9.88 5.76 -13.86
N TYR A 154 -10.05 4.89 -12.87
CA TYR A 154 -11.35 4.35 -12.50
C TYR A 154 -11.94 5.07 -11.27
N PRO A 155 -13.05 5.81 -11.42
CA PRO A 155 -13.71 6.50 -10.31
C PRO A 155 -14.76 5.60 -9.64
N HIS A 156 -14.38 4.89 -8.56
CA HIS A 156 -15.32 4.03 -7.83
C HIS A 156 -16.55 4.80 -7.33
N TRP A 157 -16.40 6.06 -6.93
CA TRP A 157 -17.50 6.83 -6.35
C TRP A 157 -18.63 7.10 -7.35
N LEU A 158 -18.31 7.37 -8.62
CA LEU A 158 -19.33 7.52 -9.66
C LEU A 158 -20.09 6.21 -9.89
N HIS A 159 -19.37 5.09 -9.92
CA HIS A 159 -20.00 3.78 -10.05
C HIS A 159 -20.84 3.44 -8.82
N ARG A 160 -20.40 3.82 -7.62
CA ARG A 160 -21.12 3.58 -6.36
C ARG A 160 -22.43 4.34 -6.24
N ILE A 161 -22.56 5.48 -6.92
CA ILE A 161 -23.84 6.20 -7.01
C ILE A 161 -24.88 5.36 -7.75
N LEU A 162 -24.47 4.54 -8.71
CA LEU A 162 -25.36 3.77 -9.58
C LEU A 162 -25.48 2.30 -9.19
N PHE A 163 -24.44 1.73 -8.60
CA PHE A 163 -24.31 0.30 -8.32
C PHE A 163 -23.82 0.05 -6.91
N GLU A 164 -24.38 -0.97 -6.26
CA GLU A 164 -23.81 -1.49 -5.02
C GLU A 164 -22.55 -2.32 -5.31
N CYS A 165 -21.69 -2.50 -4.29
CA CYS A 165 -20.42 -3.19 -4.45
C CYS A 165 -20.60 -4.61 -4.98
N LYS A 166 -21.66 -5.30 -4.52
CA LYS A 166 -22.01 -6.68 -4.88
C LYS A 166 -22.37 -6.90 -6.35
N VAL A 167 -22.67 -5.84 -7.09
CA VAL A 167 -22.92 -5.89 -8.54
C VAL A 167 -21.63 -6.23 -9.28
N CYS A 168 -20.53 -5.58 -8.90
CA CYS A 168 -19.23 -5.75 -9.54
C CYS A 168 -18.38 -6.83 -8.85
N HIS A 169 -18.48 -6.91 -7.52
CA HIS A 169 -17.62 -7.77 -6.71
C HIS A 169 -18.38 -8.98 -6.14
N GLU A 170 -17.85 -10.20 -6.25
CA GLU A 170 -16.58 -10.59 -6.89
C GLU A 170 -16.75 -11.16 -8.30
N SER A 171 -17.96 -11.13 -8.84
CA SER A 171 -18.35 -11.78 -10.09
C SER A 171 -17.65 -11.20 -11.32
N ILE A 172 -17.55 -9.87 -11.42
CA ILE A 172 -16.95 -9.18 -12.56
C ILE A 172 -15.48 -8.85 -12.25
N PHE A 173 -15.22 -8.38 -11.03
CA PHE A 173 -13.90 -7.99 -10.58
C PHE A 173 -13.59 -8.55 -9.20
N GLN A 174 -12.38 -9.06 -9.03
CA GLN A 174 -11.83 -9.41 -7.73
C GLN A 174 -11.45 -8.15 -6.93
N MET A 175 -11.65 -8.13 -5.61
CA MET A 175 -11.33 -6.99 -4.72
C MET A 175 -9.83 -6.87 -4.38
N GLN A 176 -8.98 -7.06 -5.39
CA GLN A 176 -7.53 -6.97 -5.26
C GLN A 176 -6.94 -6.22 -6.45
N ARG A 177 -6.03 -5.28 -6.19
CA ARG A 177 -5.33 -4.60 -7.30
C ARG A 177 -4.56 -5.63 -8.10
N TRP A 178 -4.69 -5.53 -9.42
CA TRP A 178 -3.93 -6.32 -10.38
C TRP A 178 -4.25 -7.83 -10.42
N SER A 179 -5.30 -8.30 -9.74
CA SER A 179 -5.75 -9.69 -9.87
C SER A 179 -6.54 -9.93 -11.17
N ASN A 180 -7.24 -8.90 -11.66
CA ASN A 180 -7.99 -8.97 -12.91
C ASN A 180 -7.07 -8.68 -14.10
N GLY A 181 -6.95 -9.62 -15.05
CA GLY A 181 -6.31 -9.37 -16.34
C GLY A 181 -7.29 -8.68 -17.28
N ILE A 182 -7.28 -7.34 -17.30
CA ILE A 182 -8.15 -6.53 -18.16
C ILE A 182 -7.47 -6.30 -19.52
N SER A 183 -8.19 -6.53 -20.60
CA SER A 183 -7.75 -6.25 -21.98
C SER A 183 -8.90 -5.72 -22.81
N GLN A 184 -8.57 -5.00 -23.90
CA GLN A 184 -9.58 -4.51 -24.83
C GLN A 184 -10.38 -5.66 -25.45
N GLU A 185 -9.73 -6.79 -25.76
CA GLU A 185 -10.38 -8.01 -26.25
C GLU A 185 -11.52 -8.47 -25.33
N LYS A 186 -11.25 -8.60 -24.03
CA LYS A 186 -12.27 -9.00 -23.03
C LYS A 186 -13.39 -7.99 -22.92
N ILE A 187 -13.07 -6.70 -22.99
CA ILE A 187 -14.06 -5.63 -22.97
C ILE A 187 -14.97 -5.75 -24.20
N THR A 188 -14.41 -5.91 -25.39
CA THR A 188 -15.20 -6.08 -26.63
C THR A 188 -16.02 -7.37 -26.64
N SER A 189 -15.58 -8.41 -25.93
CA SER A 189 -16.33 -9.66 -25.77
C SER A 189 -17.39 -9.61 -24.65
N GLY A 190 -17.71 -8.43 -24.11
CA GLY A 190 -18.74 -8.25 -23.08
C GLY A 190 -18.32 -8.64 -21.66
N GLN A 191 -17.02 -8.77 -21.38
CA GLN A 191 -16.50 -9.08 -20.05
C GLN A 191 -15.97 -7.82 -19.35
N GLN A 192 -15.84 -7.87 -18.02
CA GLN A 192 -15.27 -6.80 -17.21
C GLN A 192 -15.95 -5.45 -17.47
N CYS A 193 -15.23 -4.43 -17.93
CA CYS A 193 -15.81 -3.12 -18.25
C CYS A 193 -16.90 -3.26 -19.32
N GLY A 194 -16.75 -4.21 -20.25
CA GLY A 194 -17.68 -4.49 -21.34
C GLY A 194 -19.01 -5.09 -20.92
N VAL A 195 -19.15 -5.55 -19.66
CA VAL A 195 -20.46 -5.95 -19.12
C VAL A 195 -21.44 -4.78 -19.16
N CYS A 196 -20.95 -3.57 -18.89
CA CYS A 196 -21.76 -2.35 -18.86
C CYS A 196 -21.40 -1.36 -19.97
N HIS A 197 -20.11 -1.20 -20.31
CA HIS A 197 -19.64 -0.30 -21.37
C HIS A 197 -19.80 -0.93 -22.78
N ASN A 198 -21.03 -1.33 -23.08
CA ASN A 198 -21.42 -2.05 -24.29
C ASN A 198 -22.22 -1.18 -25.29
N GLY A 199 -22.39 0.11 -25.01
CA GLY A 199 -23.15 1.03 -25.85
C GLY A 199 -24.65 1.06 -25.53
N ASP A 200 -25.16 0.07 -24.82
CA ASP A 200 -26.49 0.11 -24.25
C ASP A 200 -26.43 0.64 -22.81
N MET A 201 -26.04 -0.18 -21.84
CA MET A 201 -26.12 0.17 -20.41
C MET A 201 -25.32 1.43 -20.06
N ALA A 202 -24.10 1.50 -20.57
CA ALA A 202 -23.25 2.68 -20.55
C ALA A 202 -22.69 2.94 -21.94
N PHE A 203 -21.91 4.00 -22.08
CA PHE A 203 -21.22 4.29 -23.34
C PHE A 203 -20.31 3.13 -23.77
N GLY A 204 -20.20 2.91 -25.08
CA GLY A 204 -19.34 1.87 -25.65
C GLY A 204 -17.86 2.12 -25.40
N ALA A 205 -17.10 1.05 -25.19
CA ALA A 205 -15.65 1.09 -24.97
C ALA A 205 -14.83 0.89 -26.26
N ASP A 206 -15.45 1.01 -27.44
CA ASP A 206 -14.83 0.73 -28.75
C ASP A 206 -14.12 1.93 -29.38
N LYS A 207 -14.56 3.17 -29.11
CA LYS A 207 -14.06 4.38 -29.79
C LYS A 207 -13.63 5.50 -28.87
N ASP A 208 -14.32 5.69 -27.75
CA ASP A 208 -14.10 6.82 -26.85
C ASP A 208 -12.98 6.53 -25.82
N CYS A 209 -11.76 6.22 -26.28
CA CYS A 209 -10.65 5.77 -25.41
C CYS A 209 -10.36 6.76 -24.26
N ASN A 210 -10.44 8.05 -24.55
CA ASN A 210 -10.20 9.14 -23.60
C ASN A 210 -11.27 9.25 -22.50
N ARG A 211 -12.32 8.42 -22.49
CA ARG A 211 -13.28 8.38 -21.36
C ARG A 211 -12.78 7.56 -20.18
N CYS A 212 -11.87 6.63 -20.44
CA CYS A 212 -11.24 5.77 -19.44
C CYS A 212 -9.76 6.13 -19.26
N HIS A 213 -9.04 6.29 -20.36
CA HIS A 213 -7.61 6.62 -20.43
C HIS A 213 -7.37 8.09 -20.11
N LEU A 214 -7.50 8.44 -18.82
CA LEU A 214 -7.54 9.81 -18.32
C LEU A 214 -6.46 10.15 -17.30
N ALA A 215 -5.75 9.17 -16.73
CA ALA A 215 -4.86 9.44 -15.60
C ALA A 215 -3.75 10.44 -15.98
N GLY A 216 -3.63 11.54 -15.24
CA GLY A 216 -2.65 12.60 -15.51
C GLY A 216 -3.07 13.62 -16.57
N THR A 217 -4.27 13.49 -17.16
CA THR A 217 -4.84 14.48 -18.08
C THR A 217 -5.60 15.58 -17.30
N PRO A 218 -5.79 16.78 -17.87
CA PRO A 218 -6.64 17.82 -17.27
C PRO A 218 -8.07 17.31 -16.98
N GLU A 219 -8.60 16.44 -17.84
CA GLU A 219 -9.95 15.90 -17.75
C GLU A 219 -10.15 14.98 -16.55
N ALA A 220 -9.08 14.36 -16.01
CA ALA A 220 -9.15 13.59 -14.77
C ALA A 220 -9.45 14.44 -13.53
N ALA A 221 -9.23 15.76 -13.58
CA ALA A 221 -9.48 16.64 -12.44
C ALA A 221 -10.90 16.55 -11.89
N ARG A 222 -11.91 16.43 -12.77
CA ARG A 222 -13.33 16.31 -12.37
C ARG A 222 -13.66 14.99 -11.66
N LEU A 223 -12.84 13.95 -11.84
CA LEU A 223 -13.07 12.64 -11.22
C LEU A 223 -12.51 12.54 -9.80
N ARG A 224 -11.70 13.53 -9.40
CA ARG A 224 -11.11 13.65 -8.05
C ARG A 224 -11.93 14.51 -7.11
N ASP A 225 -12.89 15.25 -7.65
CA ASP A 225 -13.64 16.25 -6.93
C ASP A 225 -15.15 15.99 -7.08
N PRO A 226 -15.79 15.37 -6.07
CA PRO A 226 -17.19 15.00 -6.15
C PRO A 226 -18.12 16.21 -6.14
N GLU A 227 -17.65 17.41 -5.80
CA GLU A 227 -18.46 18.62 -5.86
C GLU A 227 -18.77 19.06 -7.31
N LYS A 228 -18.01 18.56 -8.29
CA LYS A 228 -18.25 18.80 -9.73
C LYS A 228 -19.23 17.79 -10.35
N ILE A 229 -20.11 17.25 -9.53
CA ILE A 229 -21.08 16.26 -9.93
C ILE A 229 -22.10 16.84 -10.92
N ASP A 230 -22.44 16.07 -11.94
CA ASP A 230 -23.48 16.39 -12.92
C ASP A 230 -24.75 15.63 -12.54
N HIS A 231 -25.65 16.30 -11.81
CA HIS A 231 -26.86 15.68 -11.25
C HIS A 231 -27.80 15.17 -12.35
N GLU A 232 -27.99 15.93 -13.42
CA GLU A 232 -28.88 15.57 -14.53
C GLU A 232 -28.36 14.32 -15.25
N LYS A 233 -27.06 14.28 -15.52
CA LYS A 233 -26.44 13.10 -16.14
C LYS A 233 -26.54 11.86 -15.27
N ILE A 234 -26.31 12.00 -13.96
CA ILE A 234 -26.43 10.88 -13.03
C ILE A 234 -27.87 10.42 -12.93
N LYS A 235 -28.84 11.33 -12.86
CA LYS A 235 -30.26 11.01 -12.85
C LYS A 235 -30.65 10.16 -14.05
N LYS A 236 -30.27 10.61 -15.25
CA LYS A 236 -30.51 9.88 -16.49
C LYS A 236 -29.94 8.45 -16.46
N TYR A 237 -28.72 8.28 -15.95
CA TYR A 237 -28.13 6.93 -15.85
C TYR A 237 -28.79 6.08 -14.77
N ALA A 238 -29.10 6.64 -13.61
CA ALA A 238 -29.78 5.94 -12.53
C ALA A 238 -31.15 5.41 -13.01
N GLU A 239 -31.96 6.26 -13.62
CA GLU A 239 -33.26 5.90 -14.17
C GLU A 239 -33.14 4.83 -15.26
N LYS A 240 -32.17 4.97 -16.19
CA LYS A 240 -31.92 3.96 -17.22
C LYS A 240 -31.60 2.58 -16.63
N LEU A 241 -30.91 2.55 -15.51
CA LEU A 241 -30.51 1.32 -14.82
C LEU A 241 -31.62 0.75 -13.93
N GLY A 242 -32.69 1.50 -13.66
CA GLY A 242 -33.72 1.15 -12.67
C GLY A 242 -33.35 1.52 -11.21
N GLY A 243 -32.32 2.35 -11.03
CA GLY A 243 -31.97 2.98 -9.75
C GLY A 243 -32.66 4.33 -9.57
N GLN A 244 -32.26 5.06 -8.51
CA GLN A 244 -32.80 6.39 -8.20
C GLN A 244 -31.71 7.40 -7.89
N TRP A 245 -31.94 8.64 -8.30
CA TRP A 245 -31.14 9.81 -7.95
C TRP A 245 -32.07 11.02 -7.74
N ASN A 246 -32.12 11.47 -6.49
CA ASN A 246 -33.04 12.46 -5.96
C ASN A 246 -32.21 13.64 -5.41
N PRO A 247 -31.62 14.48 -6.28
CA PRO A 247 -30.77 15.59 -5.87
C PRO A 247 -31.52 16.64 -5.04
N GLU A 248 -32.85 16.69 -5.11
CA GLU A 248 -33.72 17.53 -4.28
C GLU A 248 -33.60 17.23 -2.77
N ASN A 249 -33.14 16.04 -2.40
CA ASN A 249 -32.90 15.65 -1.01
C ASN A 249 -31.52 16.10 -0.51
N LEU A 250 -30.70 16.74 -1.36
CA LEU A 250 -29.42 17.32 -0.97
C LEU A 250 -29.62 18.72 -0.39
N VAL A 251 -28.77 19.07 0.58
CA VAL A 251 -28.72 20.43 1.12
C VAL A 251 -28.01 21.31 0.10
N ASP A 252 -28.71 22.31 -0.43
CA ASP A 252 -28.22 23.25 -1.45
C ASP A 252 -27.65 22.55 -2.70
N GLY A 253 -28.15 21.35 -3.04
CA GLY A 253 -27.67 20.55 -4.15
C GLY A 253 -26.28 19.91 -3.94
N HIS A 254 -25.63 20.12 -2.80
CA HIS A 254 -24.28 19.63 -2.56
C HIS A 254 -24.27 18.24 -1.91
N LEU A 255 -23.33 17.39 -2.36
CA LEU A 255 -23.09 16.09 -1.73
C LEU A 255 -22.66 16.26 -0.27
N PRO A 256 -23.19 15.44 0.66
CA PRO A 256 -22.73 15.47 2.03
C PRO A 256 -21.30 14.92 2.10
N LEU A 257 -20.35 15.78 2.46
CA LEU A 257 -18.96 15.38 2.68
C LEU A 257 -18.64 15.29 4.18
N ASP A 258 -17.76 14.36 4.54
CA ASP A 258 -17.17 14.26 5.87
C ASP A 258 -16.07 15.32 6.09
N ARG A 259 -15.52 15.38 7.31
CA ARG A 259 -14.42 16.31 7.67
C ARG A 259 -13.14 16.12 6.85
N PHE A 260 -13.00 15.00 6.15
CA PHE A 260 -11.89 14.68 5.26
C PHE A 260 -12.23 14.89 3.77
N ARG A 261 -13.41 15.46 3.50
CA ARG A 261 -13.97 15.73 2.18
C ARG A 261 -14.30 14.49 1.34
N PHE A 262 -14.61 13.37 1.98
CA PHE A 262 -15.16 12.19 1.31
C PHE A 262 -16.67 12.13 1.42
N ILE A 263 -17.34 11.53 0.44
CA ILE A 263 -18.80 11.39 0.43
C ILE A 263 -19.27 10.57 1.63
N ASP A 264 -20.23 11.12 2.38
CA ASP A 264 -20.96 10.39 3.41
C ASP A 264 -22.14 9.61 2.82
N TRP A 265 -21.81 8.40 2.35
CA TRP A 265 -22.78 7.48 1.73
C TRP A 265 -23.95 7.13 2.64
N LEU A 266 -23.73 7.08 3.97
CA LEU A 266 -24.79 6.76 4.92
C LEU A 266 -25.76 7.93 5.07
N LYS A 267 -25.25 9.16 5.12
CA LYS A 267 -26.09 10.35 5.11
C LYS A 267 -26.91 10.44 3.82
N MET A 268 -26.31 10.15 2.66
CA MET A 268 -27.05 10.11 1.40
C MET A 268 -28.15 9.04 1.39
N LYS A 269 -27.86 7.82 1.88
CA LYS A 269 -28.84 6.72 1.92
C LYS A 269 -29.99 7.04 2.88
N ARG A 270 -29.70 7.59 4.06
CA ARG A 270 -30.71 8.01 5.05
C ARG A 270 -31.61 9.11 4.53
N ALA A 271 -31.03 10.08 3.81
CA ALA A 271 -31.78 11.16 3.16
C ALA A 271 -32.48 10.71 1.86
N LYS A 272 -32.38 9.44 1.46
CA LYS A 272 -32.96 8.90 0.22
C LYS A 272 -32.57 9.70 -1.02
N VAL A 273 -31.33 10.20 -1.04
CA VAL A 273 -30.76 10.92 -2.20
C VAL A 273 -30.55 9.97 -3.36
N PHE A 274 -30.32 8.69 -3.10
CA PHE A 274 -30.05 7.71 -4.15
C PHE A 274 -30.46 6.31 -3.72
N ALA A 275 -30.74 5.48 -4.72
CA ALA A 275 -30.94 4.04 -4.57
C ALA A 275 -30.19 3.34 -5.73
N PRO A 276 -28.94 2.91 -5.51
CA PRO A 276 -28.17 2.19 -6.52
C PRO A 276 -28.79 0.80 -6.75
N ILE A 277 -28.57 0.22 -7.92
CA ILE A 277 -29.05 -1.14 -8.19
C ILE A 277 -28.17 -2.18 -7.48
N ALA A 278 -28.83 -3.23 -7.00
CA ALA A 278 -28.22 -4.31 -6.23
C ALA A 278 -27.73 -5.49 -7.11
N SER A 279 -28.22 -5.60 -8.34
CA SER A 279 -27.84 -6.64 -9.30
C SER A 279 -28.09 -6.19 -10.74
N LEU A 280 -27.40 -6.83 -11.70
CA LEU A 280 -27.74 -6.73 -13.13
C LEU A 280 -28.86 -7.69 -13.53
N GLU A 281 -29.16 -8.67 -12.67
CA GLU A 281 -30.23 -9.66 -12.85
C GLU A 281 -31.55 -9.15 -12.26
N LYS A 282 -32.67 -9.39 -12.95
CA LYS A 282 -33.99 -8.87 -12.57
C LYS A 282 -34.62 -9.57 -11.36
N ASP A 283 -34.22 -10.81 -11.09
CA ASP A 283 -34.78 -11.71 -10.08
C ASP A 283 -33.85 -11.93 -8.87
N TYR A 284 -32.81 -11.10 -8.74
CA TYR A 284 -31.89 -11.16 -7.62
C TYR A 284 -32.62 -10.94 -6.29
N LYS A 285 -32.52 -11.94 -5.41
CA LYS A 285 -33.01 -11.85 -4.04
C LYS A 285 -31.90 -11.32 -3.15
N GLU A 286 -32.17 -10.20 -2.51
CA GLU A 286 -31.24 -9.59 -1.59
C GLU A 286 -31.20 -10.38 -0.26
N GLU A 287 -30.00 -10.76 0.14
CA GLU A 287 -29.76 -11.39 1.44
C GLU A 287 -29.22 -10.32 2.39
N THR A 288 -30.08 -9.77 3.25
CA THR A 288 -29.65 -8.81 4.28
C THR A 288 -29.63 -9.47 5.65
N ARG A 289 -28.53 -9.25 6.37
CA ARG A 289 -28.41 -9.61 7.78
C ARG A 289 -28.49 -8.34 8.63
N ASP A 290 -29.45 -8.27 9.53
CA ASP A 290 -29.65 -7.12 10.42
C ASP A 290 -29.39 -7.50 11.88
N ASN A 291 -28.10 -7.65 12.21
CA ASN A 291 -27.66 -7.81 13.59
C ASN A 291 -26.45 -6.94 13.86
N LYS A 292 -26.23 -6.63 15.14
CA LYS A 292 -25.09 -5.82 15.59
C LYS A 292 -24.12 -6.68 16.38
N ILE A 293 -22.84 -6.33 16.32
CA ILE A 293 -21.77 -6.95 17.09
C ILE A 293 -21.05 -5.87 17.89
N LEU A 294 -20.95 -6.04 19.20
CA LEU A 294 -20.11 -5.19 20.05
C LEU A 294 -18.70 -5.77 20.14
N PHE A 295 -17.71 -5.01 19.66
CA PHE A 295 -16.30 -5.29 19.89
C PHE A 295 -15.80 -4.49 21.08
N LEU A 296 -15.36 -5.21 22.11
CA LEU A 296 -14.80 -4.59 23.32
C LEU A 296 -13.38 -4.09 23.04
N SER A 297 -13.18 -2.80 23.29
CA SER A 297 -11.87 -2.15 23.24
C SER A 297 -11.03 -2.60 24.43
N LYS A 298 -9.77 -2.97 24.15
CA LYS A 298 -8.79 -3.34 25.19
C LYS A 298 -8.14 -2.13 25.87
N SER A 299 -8.24 -0.96 25.27
CA SER A 299 -7.71 0.29 25.84
C SER A 299 -8.73 0.87 26.80
N ASP A 300 -8.25 1.43 27.91
CA ASP A 300 -9.15 2.02 28.90
C ASP A 300 -9.74 3.37 28.49
N PHE A 301 -9.14 4.02 27.49
CA PHE A 301 -9.46 5.39 27.07
C PHE A 301 -10.26 5.45 25.76
N VAL A 302 -10.57 4.29 25.18
CA VAL A 302 -11.22 4.21 23.87
C VAL A 302 -12.52 3.44 23.99
N ASP A 303 -13.59 4.06 23.50
CA ASP A 303 -14.93 3.49 23.44
C ASP A 303 -14.98 2.15 22.69
N HIS A 304 -16.03 1.38 22.94
CA HIS A 304 -16.30 0.14 22.21
C HIS A 304 -16.77 0.40 20.79
N VAL A 305 -16.63 -0.61 19.93
CA VAL A 305 -17.03 -0.52 18.52
C VAL A 305 -18.32 -1.32 18.31
N LEU A 306 -19.39 -0.63 17.92
CA LEU A 306 -20.62 -1.29 17.49
C LEU A 306 -20.61 -1.46 15.98
N PHE A 307 -20.37 -2.70 15.55
CA PHE A 307 -20.47 -3.10 14.16
C PHE A 307 -21.93 -3.44 13.81
N ASN A 308 -22.39 -3.03 12.63
CA ASN A 308 -23.75 -3.26 12.16
C ASN A 308 -23.71 -4.01 10.81
N HIS A 309 -24.22 -5.24 10.77
CA HIS A 309 -24.27 -6.01 9.53
C HIS A 309 -25.14 -5.36 8.47
N LYS A 310 -26.29 -4.80 8.83
CA LYS A 310 -27.22 -4.20 7.86
C LYS A 310 -26.53 -3.16 6.98
N VAL A 311 -25.76 -2.27 7.62
CA VAL A 311 -25.02 -1.21 6.92
C VAL A 311 -24.01 -1.76 5.90
N HIS A 312 -23.49 -2.98 6.12
CA HIS A 312 -22.53 -3.62 5.23
C HIS A 312 -23.22 -4.54 4.22
N ALA A 313 -24.10 -5.43 4.69
CA ALA A 313 -24.83 -6.43 3.90
C ALA A 313 -25.76 -5.79 2.86
N ASP A 314 -26.24 -4.56 3.11
CA ASP A 314 -26.92 -3.77 2.10
C ASP A 314 -26.03 -3.57 0.85
N TRP A 315 -24.70 -3.43 1.00
CA TRP A 315 -23.79 -3.08 -0.10
C TRP A 315 -22.99 -4.25 -0.67
N ILE A 316 -22.65 -5.24 0.17
CA ILE A 316 -21.71 -6.33 -0.15
C ILE A 316 -22.31 -7.69 0.18
N LYS A 317 -21.75 -8.75 -0.41
CA LYS A 317 -22.16 -10.14 -0.14
C LYS A 317 -21.48 -10.68 1.12
N CYS A 318 -22.05 -11.71 1.73
CA CYS A 318 -21.44 -12.41 2.87
C CYS A 318 -20.02 -12.91 2.56
N SER A 319 -19.83 -13.47 1.35
CA SER A 319 -18.54 -13.99 0.88
C SER A 319 -17.45 -12.94 0.72
N THR A 320 -17.82 -11.65 0.61
CA THR A 320 -16.85 -10.55 0.57
C THR A 320 -16.08 -10.42 1.88
N CYS A 321 -16.68 -10.83 3.00
CA CYS A 321 -16.05 -10.78 4.33
C CYS A 321 -15.67 -12.17 4.85
N HIS A 322 -16.54 -13.16 4.65
CA HIS A 322 -16.43 -14.47 5.27
C HIS A 322 -16.02 -15.57 4.27
N PRO A 323 -15.16 -16.51 4.68
CA PRO A 323 -14.38 -16.51 5.93
C PRO A 323 -13.06 -15.72 5.80
N ALA A 324 -12.73 -15.21 4.61
CA ALA A 324 -11.39 -14.73 4.27
C ALA A 324 -10.87 -13.56 5.14
N ILE A 325 -11.75 -12.64 5.53
CA ILE A 325 -11.39 -11.45 6.33
C ILE A 325 -11.79 -11.66 7.79
N PHE A 326 -12.96 -12.24 8.01
CA PHE A 326 -13.50 -12.52 9.34
C PHE A 326 -13.97 -13.96 9.42
N GLU A 327 -13.61 -14.62 10.51
CA GLU A 327 -14.19 -15.90 10.90
C GLU A 327 -15.69 -15.75 11.17
N GLU A 328 -16.48 -16.76 10.80
CA GLU A 328 -17.92 -16.79 11.06
C GLU A 328 -18.23 -16.98 12.56
N THR A 329 -17.30 -17.59 13.30
CA THR A 329 -17.42 -17.78 14.75
C THR A 329 -17.18 -16.46 15.49
N LEU A 330 -18.16 -16.04 16.29
CA LEU A 330 -18.08 -14.81 17.09
C LEU A 330 -16.82 -14.77 17.97
N GLY A 331 -16.01 -13.73 17.81
CA GLY A 331 -14.79 -13.51 18.59
C GLY A 331 -13.62 -14.44 18.27
N ALA A 332 -13.67 -15.24 17.19
CA ALA A 332 -12.52 -15.99 16.71
C ALA A 332 -11.48 -15.10 16.00
N SER A 333 -11.95 -14.05 15.32
CA SER A 333 -11.10 -13.06 14.66
C SER A 333 -10.34 -12.18 15.66
N LYS A 334 -9.00 -12.26 15.67
CA LYS A 334 -8.13 -11.44 16.53
C LYS A 334 -7.81 -10.09 15.89
N ILE A 335 -8.78 -9.19 15.94
CA ILE A 335 -8.70 -7.86 15.30
C ILE A 335 -7.75 -6.94 16.08
N LYS A 336 -6.85 -6.28 15.35
CA LYS A 336 -5.96 -5.23 15.90
C LYS A 336 -5.87 -4.06 14.94
N MET A 337 -5.93 -2.85 15.49
CA MET A 337 -5.95 -1.61 14.71
C MET A 337 -4.66 -1.41 13.88
N ASN A 338 -3.51 -1.85 14.39
CA ASN A 338 -2.22 -1.76 13.67
C ASN A 338 -2.13 -2.66 12.43
N GLU A 339 -3.11 -3.53 12.21
CA GLU A 339 -3.21 -4.36 11.01
C GLU A 339 -4.04 -3.73 9.89
N PHE A 340 -4.76 -2.64 10.19
CA PHE A 340 -5.65 -2.01 9.23
C PHE A 340 -4.87 -1.32 8.09
N PRO A 341 -3.74 -0.63 8.35
CA PRO A 341 -2.90 -0.09 7.27
C PRO A 341 -2.36 -1.18 6.31
N LYS A 342 -2.27 -2.43 6.77
CA LYS A 342 -1.85 -3.58 5.94
C LYS A 342 -3.02 -4.20 5.16
N GLY A 343 -4.23 -3.65 5.26
CA GLY A 343 -5.41 -4.16 4.56
C GLY A 343 -6.11 -5.33 5.24
N ARG A 344 -5.87 -5.59 6.54
CA ARG A 344 -6.54 -6.67 7.29
C ARG A 344 -7.78 -6.16 8.02
N PHE A 345 -8.75 -7.06 8.24
CA PHE A 345 -10.00 -6.79 8.94
C PHE A 345 -10.74 -5.57 8.36
N CYS A 346 -11.15 -4.61 9.18
CA CYS A 346 -11.85 -3.40 8.73
C CYS A 346 -11.01 -2.59 7.73
N GLY A 347 -9.68 -2.61 7.85
CA GLY A 347 -8.75 -1.95 6.92
C GLY A 347 -8.69 -2.57 5.52
N HIS A 348 -9.35 -3.72 5.30
CA HIS A 348 -9.57 -4.24 3.97
C HIS A 348 -10.32 -3.24 3.09
N CYS A 349 -11.33 -2.56 3.66
CA CYS A 349 -12.16 -1.57 2.98
C CYS A 349 -11.96 -0.13 3.51
N HIS A 350 -11.94 0.08 4.83
CA HIS A 350 -11.82 1.41 5.44
C HIS A 350 -10.42 2.01 5.21
N GLY A 351 -10.38 3.25 4.73
CA GLY A 351 -9.15 3.93 4.30
C GLY A 351 -8.72 3.63 2.85
N LYS A 352 -9.44 2.76 2.13
CA LYS A 352 -9.23 2.48 0.70
C LYS A 352 -10.45 2.86 -0.13
N VAL A 353 -11.59 2.24 0.18
CA VAL A 353 -12.86 2.38 -0.54
C VAL A 353 -13.98 2.89 0.37
N SER A 354 -13.82 2.79 1.69
CA SER A 354 -14.71 3.35 2.71
C SER A 354 -13.93 4.37 3.55
N PHE A 355 -14.63 5.12 4.40
CA PHE A 355 -14.09 6.24 5.18
C PHE A 355 -12.76 5.89 5.88
N THR A 356 -11.94 6.90 6.11
CA THR A 356 -10.61 6.73 6.70
C THR A 356 -10.68 6.26 8.16
N PHE A 357 -9.78 5.35 8.56
CA PHE A 357 -9.64 4.95 9.96
C PHE A 357 -9.10 6.08 10.86
N SER A 358 -8.72 7.24 10.30
CA SER A 358 -8.43 8.46 11.07
C SER A 358 -9.69 9.08 11.71
N ASP A 359 -10.89 8.67 11.29
CA ASP A 359 -12.15 9.09 11.91
C ASP A 359 -12.58 8.12 13.01
N CYS A 360 -11.87 8.17 14.15
CA CYS A 360 -12.01 7.18 15.24
C CYS A 360 -13.46 6.98 15.69
N PHE A 361 -14.21 8.07 15.83
CA PHE A 361 -15.57 8.10 16.38
C PHE A 361 -16.63 7.49 15.47
N ARG A 362 -16.32 7.24 14.18
CA ARG A 362 -17.22 6.49 13.29
C ARG A 362 -17.34 5.02 13.71
N CYS A 363 -16.27 4.45 14.26
CA CYS A 363 -16.26 3.08 14.75
C CYS A 363 -16.43 3.03 16.27
N HIS A 364 -15.63 3.81 17.00
CA HIS A 364 -15.65 3.89 18.46
C HIS A 364 -16.78 4.82 18.90
N ASN A 365 -17.99 4.27 18.96
CA ASN A 365 -19.24 5.01 19.11
C ASN A 365 -20.11 4.51 20.26
N THR A 366 -19.61 3.56 21.05
CA THR A 366 -20.35 2.97 22.17
C THR A 366 -19.54 3.12 23.45
N PRO A 367 -19.99 3.96 24.40
CA PRO A 367 -19.31 4.16 25.68
C PRO A 367 -19.04 2.85 26.42
N ARG A 368 -17.94 2.78 27.16
CA ARG A 368 -17.50 1.56 27.86
C ARG A 368 -18.43 1.11 28.99
N ASP A 369 -19.11 2.07 29.61
CA ASP A 369 -20.04 1.88 30.72
C ASP A 369 -21.47 1.53 30.24
N LYS A 370 -21.73 1.59 28.94
CA LYS A 370 -23.05 1.38 28.38
C LYS A 370 -23.37 -0.11 28.24
N THR A 371 -24.45 -0.54 28.89
CA THR A 371 -25.09 -1.82 28.61
C THR A 371 -25.72 -1.79 27.22
N VAL A 372 -25.43 -2.81 26.41
CA VAL A 372 -26.05 -3.01 25.10
C VAL A 372 -27.29 -3.89 25.25
N GLY A 373 -28.27 -3.71 24.36
CA GLY A 373 -29.50 -4.51 24.37
C GLY A 373 -29.26 -5.94 23.92
N ASP A 374 -30.24 -6.80 24.19
CA ASP A 374 -30.21 -8.25 23.87
C ASP A 374 -30.07 -8.54 22.36
N ASP A 375 -30.35 -7.55 21.49
CA ASP A 375 -30.18 -7.63 20.03
C ASP A 375 -28.71 -7.52 19.57
N VAL A 376 -27.79 -7.22 20.49
CA VAL A 376 -26.37 -7.01 20.20
C VAL A 376 -25.56 -8.25 20.60
N LEU A 377 -24.93 -8.87 19.61
CA LEU A 377 -24.03 -9.99 19.86
C LEU A 377 -22.72 -9.48 20.48
N HIS A 378 -22.30 -10.08 21.58
CA HIS A 378 -20.98 -9.84 22.15
C HIS A 378 -20.42 -11.11 22.79
N ARG A 379 -19.10 -11.21 22.85
CA ARG A 379 -18.42 -12.25 23.61
C ARG A 379 -18.02 -11.64 24.95
N GLU A 380 -18.41 -12.27 26.05
CA GLU A 380 -17.92 -11.89 27.38
C GLU A 380 -16.39 -11.94 27.41
N ALA A 381 -15.76 -10.94 28.03
CA ALA A 381 -14.31 -10.94 28.21
C ALA A 381 -13.94 -12.19 29.03
N ARG A 382 -13.13 -13.09 28.46
CA ARG A 382 -12.45 -14.09 29.29
C ARG A 382 -11.44 -13.30 30.14
N HIS A 383 -11.71 -13.23 31.44
CA HIS A 383 -10.84 -12.63 32.44
C HIS A 383 -9.42 -13.21 32.39
#